data_AF-A0A4R6Y624-F1
#
_entry.id   AF-A0A4R6Y624-F1
#
_cell.length_a   1.000
_cell.length_b   1.000
_cell.length_c   1.000
_cell.angle_alpha   90.00
_cell.angle_beta   90.00
_cell.angle_gamma   90.00
#
_symmetry.space_group_name_H-M   'P 1'
#
loop_
_entity.id
_entity.type
_entity.pdbx_description
1 polymer ?
#
loop_
_entity_poly.entity_id
_entity_poly.type
_entity_poly.pdbx_seq_one_letter_code
_entity_poly.pdbx_strand_id
1 'polypeptide(L)'
;MNREHIENWIRHLIEQGSGDITAVQTLRNAIMAASVLASAALVALMGVLATAPLHQPIAVAVAAGLLVLSSFFSIRTIWLLAALSFQVQQLDKTPSEKAQRIMDALNAIKYAAIFLTLALSVAACGALLGNHM
;
A
#
# COMPACT_ATOMS: atom_id res chain seq x y z
N MET A 1 11.71 2.10 -8.62
CA MET A 1 11.16 2.30 -9.97
C MET A 1 11.28 3.78 -10.31
N ASN A 2 11.93 4.12 -11.44
CA ASN A 2 12.13 5.52 -11.83
C ASN A 2 10.96 6.01 -12.67
N ARG A 3 10.63 7.31 -12.58
CA ARG A 3 9.50 7.93 -13.28
C ARG A 3 9.57 7.74 -14.80
N GLU A 4 10.77 7.87 -15.36
CA GLU A 4 11.03 7.68 -16.80
C GLU A 4 10.66 6.28 -17.28
N HIS A 5 10.89 5.23 -16.48
CA HIS A 5 10.48 3.87 -16.86
C HIS A 5 8.96 3.72 -16.92
N ILE A 6 8.22 4.35 -16.00
CA ILE A 6 6.76 4.31 -16.01
C ILE A 6 6.22 5.11 -17.20
N GLU A 7 6.79 6.27 -17.50
CA GLU A 7 6.39 7.08 -18.66
C GLU A 7 6.65 6.33 -19.98
N ASN A 8 7.81 5.70 -20.13
CA ASN A 8 8.14 4.90 -21.31
C ASN A 8 7.25 3.67 -21.46
N TRP A 9 6.91 3.02 -20.35
CA TRP A 9 5.96 1.91 -20.33
C TRP A 9 4.55 2.36 -20.75
N ILE A 10 4.03 3.47 -20.20
CA ILE A 10 2.72 4.01 -20.60
C ILE A 10 2.70 4.38 -22.08
N ARG A 11 3.76 5.01 -22.59
CA ARG A 11 3.86 5.33 -24.03
C ARG A 11 3.79 4.07 -24.89
N HIS A 12 4.54 3.01 -24.53
CA HIS A 12 4.47 1.73 -25.22
C HIS A 12 3.06 1.11 -25.18
N LEU A 13 2.34 1.24 -24.07
CA LEU A 13 0.97 0.72 -23.97
C LEU A 13 -0.01 1.47 -24.87
N ILE A 14 0.14 2.79 -25.00
CA ILE A 14 -0.68 3.63 -25.90
C ILE A 14 -0.37 3.28 -27.37
N GLU A 15 0.90 3.07 -27.70
CA GLU A 15 1.33 2.79 -29.08
C GLU A 15 0.91 1.40 -29.58
N GLN A 16 0.79 0.40 -28.69
CA GLN A 16 0.54 -0.98 -29.11
C GLN A 16 -0.93 -1.41 -29.21
N GLY A 17 -1.92 -0.61 -28.79
CA GLY A 17 -3.35 -0.92 -28.89
C GLY A 17 -3.86 -2.10 -28.02
N SER A 18 -3.02 -3.11 -27.77
CA SER A 18 -3.21 -4.21 -26.81
C SER A 18 -2.76 -3.85 -25.38
N GLY A 19 -2.17 -2.67 -25.17
CA GLY A 19 -1.62 -2.26 -23.88
C GLY A 19 -2.67 -2.02 -22.79
N ASP A 20 -3.92 -1.76 -23.17
CA ASP A 20 -5.01 -1.52 -22.21
C ASP A 20 -5.28 -2.74 -21.32
N ILE A 21 -5.20 -3.97 -21.86
CA ILE A 21 -5.44 -5.19 -21.07
C ILE A 21 -4.35 -5.35 -20.01
N THR A 22 -3.08 -5.19 -20.39
CA THR A 22 -1.94 -5.29 -19.47
C THR A 22 -1.98 -4.19 -18.41
N ALA A 23 -2.38 -2.97 -18.77
CA ALA A 23 -2.55 -1.86 -17.84
C ALA A 23 -3.64 -2.14 -16.79
N VAL A 24 -4.82 -2.59 -17.25
CA VAL A 24 -5.95 -2.93 -16.37
C VAL A 24 -5.61 -4.10 -15.45
N GLN A 25 -4.93 -5.13 -15.95
CA GLN A 25 -4.49 -6.27 -15.13
C GLN A 25 -3.48 -5.85 -14.06
N THR A 26 -2.50 -5.02 -14.44
CA THR A 26 -1.50 -4.49 -13.49
C THR A 26 -2.17 -3.69 -12.38
N LEU A 27 -3.15 -2.86 -12.75
CA LEU A 27 -3.87 -2.04 -11.80
C LEU A 27 -4.78 -2.88 -10.88
N ARG A 28 -5.45 -3.90 -11.40
CA ARG A 28 -6.21 -4.85 -10.58
C ARG A 28 -5.31 -5.60 -9.59
N ASN A 29 -4.13 -6.05 -10.01
CA ASN A 29 -3.16 -6.69 -9.12
C ASN A 29 -2.67 -5.74 -8.03
N ALA A 30 -2.41 -4.47 -8.37
CA ALA A 30 -2.01 -3.46 -7.40
C ALA A 30 -3.13 -3.15 -6.39
N ILE A 31 -4.39 -3.07 -6.82
CA ILE A 31 -5.55 -2.92 -5.92
C ILE A 31 -5.67 -4.13 -5.00
N MET A 32 -5.56 -5.35 -5.55
CA MET A 32 -5.63 -6.58 -4.75
C MET A 32 -4.53 -6.60 -3.68
N ALA A 33 -3.29 -6.25 -4.03
CA ALA A 33 -2.19 -6.18 -3.09
C ALA A 33 -2.42 -5.13 -1.99
N ALA A 34 -2.92 -3.94 -2.35
CA ALA A 34 -3.24 -2.90 -1.38
C ALA A 34 -4.38 -3.33 -0.43
N SER A 35 -5.39 -4.03 -0.93
CA SER A 35 -6.46 -4.61 -0.11
C SER A 35 -5.93 -5.65 0.87
N VAL A 36 -5.03 -6.54 0.42
CA VAL A 36 -4.38 -7.53 1.31
C VAL A 36 -3.57 -6.84 2.40
N LEU A 37 -2.81 -5.79 2.06
CA LEU A 37 -2.05 -5.02 3.05
C LEU A 37 -2.96 -4.31 4.06
N ALA A 38 -4.08 -3.74 3.61
CA ALA A 38 -5.08 -3.14 4.50
C ALA A 38 -5.67 -4.17 5.47
N SER A 39 -6.09 -5.32 4.96
CA SER A 39 -6.63 -6.41 5.79
C SER A 39 -5.59 -6.94 6.78
N ALA A 40 -4.34 -7.16 6.34
CA ALA A 40 -3.26 -7.59 7.21
C ALA A 40 -2.97 -6.58 8.32
N ALA A 41 -2.99 -5.29 8.01
CA ALA A 41 -2.80 -4.23 9.00
C ALA A 41 -3.93 -4.20 10.04
N LEU A 42 -5.18 -4.38 9.63
CA LEU A 42 -6.33 -4.47 10.53
C LEU A 42 -6.28 -5.70 11.44
N VAL A 43 -5.94 -6.86 10.88
CA VAL A 43 -5.78 -8.09 11.67
C VAL A 43 -4.64 -7.95 12.68
N ALA A 44 -3.51 -7.39 12.26
CA ALA A 44 -2.38 -7.10 13.15
C ALA A 44 -2.78 -6.10 14.24
N LEU A 45 -3.60 -5.10 13.93
CA LEU A 45 -4.08 -4.12 14.90
C LEU A 45 -4.97 -4.79 15.96
N MET A 46 -5.89 -5.66 15.54
CA MET A 46 -6.69 -6.45 16.47
C MET A 46 -5.80 -7.33 17.36
N GLY A 47 -4.77 -7.96 16.79
CA GLY A 47 -3.80 -8.73 17.55
C GLY A 47 -3.07 -7.90 18.61
N VAL A 48 -2.49 -6.76 18.21
CA VAL A 48 -1.79 -5.83 19.11
C VAL A 48 -2.70 -5.34 20.25
N LEU A 49 -3.96 -5.02 19.94
CA LEU A 49 -4.92 -4.57 20.96
C LEU A 49 -5.36 -5.70 21.89
N ALA A 50 -5.57 -6.91 21.36
CA ALA A 50 -5.95 -8.07 22.17
C ALA A 50 -4.83 -8.50 23.13
N THR A 51 -3.57 -8.37 22.73
CA THR A 51 -2.41 -8.71 23.56
C THR A 51 -1.85 -7.52 24.34
N ALA A 52 -2.46 -6.34 24.21
CA ALA A 52 -2.00 -5.12 24.88
C ALA A 52 -1.73 -5.26 26.39
N PRO A 53 -2.52 -6.02 27.18
CA PRO A 53 -2.26 -6.20 28.62
C PRO A 53 -0.95 -6.94 28.93
N LEU A 54 -0.40 -7.70 27.98
CA LEU A 54 0.80 -8.53 28.15
C LEU A 54 2.08 -7.85 27.64
N HIS A 55 1.97 -6.63 27.12
CA HIS A 55 3.05 -5.94 26.42
C HIS A 55 3.34 -4.58 27.05
N GLN A 56 4.55 -4.05 26.80
CA GLN A 56 4.87 -2.70 27.22
C GLN A 56 3.95 -1.67 26.53
N PRO A 57 3.34 -0.72 27.28
CA PRO A 57 2.32 0.18 26.75
C PRO A 57 2.85 1.08 25.61
N ILE A 58 4.13 1.47 25.68
CA ILE A 58 4.79 2.25 24.63
C ILE A 58 4.89 1.44 23.33
N ALA A 59 5.26 0.16 23.40
CA ALA A 59 5.38 -0.70 22.22
C ALA A 59 4.02 -0.92 21.54
N VAL A 60 2.97 -1.12 22.35
CA VAL A 60 1.59 -1.23 21.86
C VAL A 60 1.15 0.06 21.15
N ALA A 61 1.39 1.22 21.76
CA ALA A 61 1.02 2.51 21.19
C ALA A 61 1.74 2.79 19.85
N VAL A 62 3.05 2.51 19.80
CA VAL A 62 3.86 2.69 18.58
C VAL A 62 3.41 1.72 17.49
N ALA A 63 3.24 0.44 17.81
CA ALA A 63 2.76 -0.56 16.84
C ALA A 63 1.38 -0.22 16.30
N ALA A 64 0.42 0.16 17.17
CA ALA A 64 -0.91 0.58 16.76
C ALA A 64 -0.88 1.82 15.84
N GLY A 65 -0.07 2.83 16.18
CA GLY A 65 0.11 4.02 15.35
C GLY A 65 0.66 3.69 13.96
N LEU A 66 1.66 2.82 13.88
CA LEU A 66 2.24 2.36 12.61
C LEU A 66 1.22 1.56 11.77
N LEU A 67 0.38 0.72 12.39
CA LEU A 67 -0.67 -0.04 11.70
C LEU A 67 -1.80 0.85 11.17
N VAL A 68 -2.16 1.90 11.91
CA VAL A 68 -3.13 2.91 11.44
C VAL A 68 -2.56 3.66 10.24
N LEU A 69 -1.30 4.07 10.29
CA LEU A 69 -0.63 4.71 9.15
C LEU A 69 -0.57 3.78 7.93
N SER A 70 -0.18 2.51 8.13
CA SER A 70 -0.20 1.50 7.07
C SER A 70 -1.58 1.37 6.44
N SER A 71 -2.63 1.24 7.25
CA SER A 71 -4.01 1.13 6.77
C SER A 71 -4.44 2.36 5.97
N PHE A 72 -4.09 3.56 6.44
CA PHE A 72 -4.39 4.81 5.74
C PHE A 72 -3.72 4.86 4.35
N PHE A 73 -2.45 4.48 4.25
CA PHE A 73 -1.75 4.42 2.97
C PHE A 73 -2.35 3.38 2.02
N SER A 74 -2.74 2.21 2.53
CA SER A 74 -3.41 1.19 1.72
C SER A 74 -4.76 1.67 1.19
N ILE A 75 -5.60 2.28 2.03
CA ILE A 75 -6.91 2.84 1.61
C ILE A 75 -6.72 3.94 0.57
N ARG A 76 -5.78 4.87 0.80
CA ARG A 76 -5.45 5.92 -0.17
C ARG A 76 -5.00 5.33 -1.51
N THR A 77 -4.21 4.27 -1.48
CA THR A 77 -3.77 3.57 -2.69
C THR A 77 -4.96 2.98 -3.45
N ILE A 78 -5.85 2.26 -2.75
CA ILE A 78 -7.05 1.67 -3.37
C ILE A 78 -7.88 2.75 -4.05
N TRP A 79 -8.09 3.89 -3.38
CA TRP A 79 -8.84 5.01 -3.95
C TRP A 79 -8.16 5.60 -5.21
N LEU A 80 -6.85 5.87 -5.15
CA LEU A 80 -6.10 6.40 -6.28
C LEU A 80 -6.08 5.44 -7.47
N LEU A 81 -5.87 4.15 -7.22
CA LEU A 81 -5.85 3.13 -8.25
C LEU A 81 -7.24 2.89 -8.83
N ALA A 82 -8.29 2.86 -8.01
CA ALA A 82 -9.67 2.73 -8.51
C ALA A 82 -10.04 3.92 -9.43
N ALA A 83 -9.67 5.14 -9.03
CA ALA A 83 -9.86 6.33 -9.86
C ALA A 83 -9.04 6.27 -11.17
N LEU A 84 -7.84 5.70 -11.13
CA LEU A 84 -7.03 5.43 -12.32
C LEU A 84 -7.64 4.34 -13.20
N SER A 85 -8.23 3.29 -12.65
CA SER A 85 -8.91 2.22 -13.42
C SER A 85 -9.98 2.80 -14.33
N PHE A 86 -10.77 3.72 -13.78
CA PHE A 86 -11.85 4.37 -14.49
C PHE A 86 -11.33 5.33 -15.57
N GLN A 87 -10.19 5.99 -15.30
CA GLN A 87 -9.55 6.92 -16.24
C GLN A 87 -8.65 6.24 -17.28
N VAL A 88 -8.21 5.00 -17.08
CA VAL A 88 -7.52 4.23 -18.13
C VAL A 88 -8.54 3.81 -19.19
N GLN A 89 -9.77 3.50 -18.79
CA GLN A 89 -10.89 3.24 -19.71
C GLN A 89 -11.36 4.49 -20.47
N GLN A 90 -11.06 5.70 -19.97
CA GLN A 90 -11.39 6.97 -20.60
C GLN A 90 -10.10 7.59 -21.18
N LEU A 91 -9.87 7.42 -22.48
CA LEU A 91 -8.64 7.74 -23.23
C LEU A 91 -8.17 9.22 -23.21
N ASP A 92 -8.64 10.07 -22.29
CA ASP A 92 -8.62 11.53 -22.47
C ASP A 92 -7.50 12.27 -21.69
N LYS A 93 -6.60 11.56 -21.00
CA LYS A 93 -5.51 12.17 -20.19
C LYS A 93 -4.11 11.95 -20.74
N THR A 94 -3.27 12.97 -20.62
CA THR A 94 -1.88 12.97 -21.07
C THR A 94 -1.05 11.90 -20.35
N PRO A 95 -0.05 11.28 -21.02
CA PRO A 95 0.73 10.15 -20.47
C PRO A 95 1.48 10.49 -19.18
N SER A 96 1.94 11.74 -19.03
CA SER A 96 2.71 12.21 -17.87
C SER A 96 1.87 12.26 -16.58
N GLU A 97 0.62 12.69 -16.67
CA GLU A 97 -0.29 12.72 -15.51
C GLU A 97 -0.65 11.31 -15.03
N LYS A 98 -0.85 10.38 -15.95
CA LYS A 98 -1.09 8.96 -15.63
C LYS A 98 0.14 8.37 -14.94
N ALA A 99 1.35 8.64 -15.44
CA ALA A 99 2.60 8.16 -14.84
C ALA A 99 2.78 8.66 -13.40
N GLN A 100 2.52 9.94 -13.15
CA GLN A 100 2.65 10.53 -11.82
C GLN A 100 1.72 9.85 -10.82
N ARG A 101 0.45 9.66 -11.17
CA ARG A 101 -0.53 9.02 -10.27
C ARG A 101 -0.21 7.55 -10.00
N ILE A 102 0.30 6.82 -10.99
CA ILE A 102 0.77 5.43 -10.79
C ILE A 102 1.96 5.43 -9.84
N MET A 103 2.91 6.36 -10.01
CA MET A 103 4.05 6.49 -9.11
C MET A 103 3.61 6.82 -7.68
N ASP A 104 2.64 7.71 -7.51
CA ASP A 104 2.10 8.06 -6.20
C ASP A 104 1.43 6.85 -5.52
N ALA A 105 0.67 6.06 -6.28
CA ALA A 105 0.06 4.82 -5.79
C ALA A 105 1.12 3.78 -5.39
N LEU A 106 2.14 3.55 -6.22
CA LEU A 106 3.23 2.62 -5.92
C LEU A 106 4.01 3.05 -4.67
N ASN A 107 4.28 4.35 -4.53
CA ASN A 107 4.92 4.88 -3.33
C ASN A 107 4.05 4.67 -2.08
N ALA A 108 2.73 4.87 -2.19
CA ALA A 108 1.81 4.62 -1.10
C ALA A 108 1.78 3.12 -0.69
N ILE A 109 1.80 2.18 -1.64
CA ILE A 109 1.95 0.73 -1.35
C ILE A 109 3.25 0.46 -0.61
N LYS A 110 4.37 1.03 -1.10
CA LYS A 110 5.68 0.87 -0.47
C LYS A 110 5.65 1.35 0.98
N TYR A 111 5.08 2.53 1.24
CA TYR A 111 4.96 3.06 2.59
C TYR A 111 4.07 2.19 3.47
N ALA A 112 2.92 1.73 2.97
CA ALA A 112 2.05 0.81 3.71
C ALA A 112 2.80 -0.47 4.14
N ALA A 113 3.52 -1.11 3.21
CA ALA A 113 4.30 -2.30 3.51
C ALA A 113 5.42 -2.05 4.54
N ILE A 114 6.13 -0.91 4.45
CA ILE A 114 7.15 -0.52 5.42
C ILE A 114 6.53 -0.33 6.80
N PHE A 115 5.44 0.43 6.91
CA PHE A 115 4.79 0.69 8.20
C PHE A 115 4.23 -0.59 8.83
N LEU A 116 3.63 -1.47 8.04
CA LEU A 116 3.19 -2.79 8.52
C LEU A 116 4.35 -3.62 9.08
N THR A 117 5.46 -3.70 8.34
CA THR A 117 6.63 -4.49 8.75
C THR A 117 7.28 -3.93 10.01
N LEU A 118 7.39 -2.60 10.11
CA LEU A 118 7.90 -1.94 11.31
C LEU A 118 6.97 -2.17 12.50
N ALA A 119 5.66 -2.08 12.31
CA ALA A 119 4.70 -2.31 13.39
C ALA A 119 4.80 -3.73 13.96
N LEU A 120 4.90 -4.74 13.09
CA LEU A 120 5.06 -6.13 13.50
C LEU A 120 6.38 -6.34 14.24
N SER A 121 7.46 -5.70 13.79
CA SER A 121 8.77 -5.76 14.45
C SER A 121 8.74 -5.15 15.85
N VAL A 122 8.08 -3.98 15.99
CA VAL A 122 7.90 -3.32 17.30
C VAL A 122 7.03 -4.15 18.23
N ALA A 123 5.92 -4.71 17.72
CA ALA A 123 5.04 -5.58 18.50
C ALA A 123 5.79 -6.83 19.00
N ALA A 124 6.55 -7.50 18.12
CA ALA A 124 7.34 -8.67 18.48
C ALA A 124 8.45 -8.35 19.50
N CYS A 125 9.17 -7.24 19.33
CA CYS A 125 10.20 -6.81 20.28
C CYS A 125 9.57 -6.46 21.65
N GLY A 126 8.43 -5.76 21.64
CA GLY A 126 7.67 -5.45 22.86
C GLY A 126 7.17 -6.69 23.59
N ALA A 127 6.78 -7.74 22.85
CA ALA A 127 6.38 -9.04 23.41
C ALA A 127 7.55 -9.73 24.13
N LEU A 128 8.71 -9.78 23.47
CA LEU A 128 9.90 -10.42 24.01
C LEU A 128 10.40 -9.71 25.28
N LEU A 129 10.41 -8.38 25.28
CA LEU A 129 10.84 -7.59 26.44
C LEU A 129 9.83 -7.64 27.59
N GLY A 130 8.53 -7.74 27.30
CA GLY A 130 7.48 -7.88 28.32
C GLY A 130 7.52 -9.22 29.07
N ASN A 131 7.99 -10.29 28.42
CA ASN A 131 8.09 -11.63 29.03
C ASN A 131 9.27 -11.80 30.01
N HIS A 132 10.17 -10.81 30.09
CA HIS A 132 11.35 -10.84 30.95
C HIS A 132 11.25 -9.92 32.18
N MET A 133 10.08 -9.29 32.41
CA MET A 133 9.76 -8.49 33.60
C MET A 133 8.68 -9.16 34.42
#